data_AF-A0A822B360-F1
#
_entry.id   AF-A0A822B360-F1
#
_cell.length_a   1.000
_cell.length_b   1.000
_cell.length_c   1.000
_cell.angle_alpha   90.00
_cell.angle_beta   90.00
_cell.angle_gamma   90.00
#
_symmetry.space_group_name_H-M   'P 1'
#
loop_
_entity.id
_entity.type
_entity.pdbx_description
1 polymer ?
#
loop_
_entity_poly.entity_id
_entity_poly.type
_entity_poly.pdbx_seq_one_letter_code
_entity_poly.pdbx_strand_id
1 'polypeptide(L)'
;MTTRVSGGSTKEQRKLALVIGIGKYEHFGPLSNPENDANDMSSVLQSIGFTVTKALHLTRVEMKHALADFEDSIKRGDTVLFYFAGHGAQWEVRIHILNVVLA
;
A
#
# COMPACT_ATOMS: atom_id res chain seq x y z
N MET A 1 24.41 -43.73 2.89
CA MET A 1 23.09 -43.27 2.39
C MET A 1 22.68 -42.13 3.30
N THR A 2 23.02 -40.90 2.91
CA THR A 2 22.90 -39.73 3.78
C THR A 2 22.03 -38.70 3.06
N THR A 3 20.89 -38.42 3.66
CA THR A 3 19.75 -37.69 3.11
C THR A 3 20.13 -36.25 2.73
N ARG A 4 19.89 -35.86 1.48
CA ARG A 4 19.96 -34.45 1.05
C ARG A 4 18.79 -33.70 1.67
N VAL A 5 19.07 -32.66 2.45
CA VAL A 5 18.08 -31.64 2.81
C VAL A 5 17.68 -30.93 1.52
N SER A 6 16.45 -31.16 1.07
CA SER A 6 15.81 -30.41 0.01
C SER A 6 15.59 -28.98 0.51
N GLY A 7 16.44 -28.05 0.10
CA GLY A 7 16.22 -26.63 0.25
C GLY A 7 15.05 -26.20 -0.63
N GLY A 8 13.82 -26.36 -0.13
CA GLY A 8 12.67 -25.71 -0.72
C GLY A 8 12.92 -24.20 -0.69
N SER A 9 13.03 -23.58 -1.86
CA SER A 9 13.07 -22.12 -1.97
C SER A 9 11.79 -21.58 -1.36
N THR A 10 11.84 -21.13 -0.11
CA THR A 10 10.82 -20.24 0.43
C THR A 10 10.83 -19.04 -0.49
N LYS A 11 9.85 -18.94 -1.41
CA LYS A 11 9.60 -17.68 -2.11
C LYS A 11 9.49 -16.65 -1.00
N GLU A 12 10.45 -15.72 -0.92
CA GLU A 12 10.35 -14.62 0.02
C GLU A 12 8.99 -13.96 -0.20
N GLN A 13 8.16 -13.97 0.84
CA GLN A 13 6.85 -13.35 0.79
C GLN A 13 7.10 -11.85 0.63
N ARG A 14 6.84 -11.31 -0.56
CA ARG A 14 7.09 -9.90 -0.83
C ARG A 14 6.11 -9.09 0.00
N LYS A 15 6.62 -8.05 0.65
CA LYS A 15 5.79 -7.09 1.38
C LYS A 15 5.62 -5.87 0.48
N LEU A 16 4.40 -5.57 0.05
CA LEU A 16 4.07 -4.46 -0.84
C LEU A 16 3.19 -3.47 -0.11
N ALA A 17 3.45 -2.17 -0.26
CA ALA A 17 2.62 -1.14 0.33
C ALA A 17 2.28 -0.04 -0.66
N LEU A 18 1.04 0.43 -0.64
CA LEU A 18 0.60 1.66 -1.32
C LEU A 18 0.27 2.70 -0.27
N VAL A 19 0.96 3.83 -0.31
CA VAL A 19 0.84 4.94 0.66
C VAL A 19 0.37 6.19 -0.09
N ILE A 20 -0.82 6.68 0.24
CA ILE A 20 -1.42 7.85 -0.42
C ILE A 20 -1.56 9.00 0.57
N GLY A 21 -1.03 10.19 0.22
CA GLY A 21 -1.21 11.42 0.99
C GLY A 21 -1.98 12.48 0.21
N ILE A 22 -3.15 12.92 0.68
CA ILE A 22 -3.96 13.98 0.05
C ILE A 22 -4.08 15.18 1.00
N GLY A 23 -3.24 16.20 0.78
CA GLY A 23 -3.18 17.41 1.61
C GLY A 23 -4.02 18.61 1.14
N LYS A 24 -4.70 18.51 -0.01
CA LYS A 24 -5.42 19.65 -0.60
C LYS A 24 -6.83 19.26 -1.00
N TYR A 25 -7.81 19.70 -0.23
CA TYR A 25 -9.13 20.01 -0.76
C TYR A 25 -9.16 21.52 -0.97
N GLU A 26 -9.55 21.98 -2.17
CA GLU A 26 -9.53 23.39 -2.61
C GLU A 26 -10.30 24.37 -1.70
N HIS A 27 -11.00 23.86 -0.69
CA HIS A 27 -11.89 24.64 0.19
C HIS A 27 -11.42 24.79 1.64
N PHE A 28 -10.29 24.20 2.03
CA PHE A 28 -9.73 24.38 3.38
C PHE A 28 -8.23 24.67 3.31
N GLY A 29 -7.76 25.60 4.15
CA GLY A 29 -6.37 26.05 4.17
C GLY A 29 -5.36 24.89 4.26
N PRO A 30 -4.15 25.05 3.72
CA PRO A 30 -3.18 23.96 3.60
C PRO A 30 -2.82 23.45 5.00
N LEU A 31 -3.24 22.23 5.31
CA LEU A 31 -2.76 21.51 6.47
C LEU A 31 -1.55 20.72 6.01
N SER A 32 -0.36 21.11 6.50
CA SER A 32 0.94 20.52 6.17
C SER A 32 1.09 19.04 6.54
N ASN A 33 0.05 18.39 7.05
CA ASN A 33 0.17 17.11 7.75
C ASN A 33 0.09 15.88 6.84
N PRO A 34 -0.80 15.79 5.82
CA PRO A 34 -0.96 14.53 5.09
C PRO A 34 0.24 14.08 4.25
N GLU A 35 1.06 15.03 3.76
CA GLU A 35 2.32 14.70 3.09
C GLU A 35 3.36 14.19 4.09
N ASN A 36 3.48 14.84 5.26
CA ASN A 36 4.36 14.40 6.33
C ASN A 36 3.95 13.00 6.84
N ASP A 37 2.66 12.76 7.06
CA ASP A 37 2.14 11.46 7.50
C ASP A 37 2.46 10.35 6.47
N ALA A 38 2.27 10.63 5.17
CA ALA A 38 2.61 9.69 4.11
C ALA A 38 4.12 9.45 4.00
N ASN A 39 4.94 10.48 4.25
CA ASN A 39 6.39 10.35 4.30
C ASN A 39 6.84 9.47 5.47
N ASP A 40 6.37 9.76 6.68
CA ASP A 40 6.71 9.02 7.90
C ASP A 40 6.29 7.56 7.79
N MET A 41 5.07 7.31 7.31
CA MET A 41 4.58 5.95 7.12
C MET A 41 5.38 5.19 6.07
N SER A 42 5.78 5.84 4.97
CA SER A 42 6.63 5.22 3.96
C SER A 42 7.97 4.81 4.54
N SER A 43 8.59 5.67 5.35
CA SER A 43 9.87 5.36 6.01
C SER A 43 9.76 4.19 6.98
N VAL A 44 8.70 4.15 7.80
CA VAL A 44 8.46 3.03 8.72
C VAL A 44 8.26 1.72 7.96
N LEU A 45 7.42 1.73 6.92
CA LEU A 45 7.13 0.53 6.12
C LEU A 45 8.37 0.00 5.39
N GLN A 46 9.18 0.90 4.81
CA GLN A 46 10.45 0.54 4.20
C GLN A 46 11.40 -0.08 5.23
N SER A 47 11.46 0.46 6.45
CA SER A 47 12.35 -0.07 7.51
C SER A 47 12.01 -1.49 7.94
N ILE A 48 10.76 -1.93 7.79
CA ILE A 48 10.30 -3.29 8.14
C ILE A 48 10.16 -4.22 6.92
N GLY A 49 10.72 -3.79 5.78
CA GLY A 49 10.91 -4.60 4.57
C GLY A 49 9.78 -4.52 3.55
N PHE A 50 8.92 -3.51 3.59
CA PHE A 50 7.96 -3.25 2.50
C PHE A 50 8.62 -2.53 1.33
N THR A 51 8.29 -2.98 0.12
CA THR A 51 8.41 -2.18 -1.09
C THR A 51 7.23 -1.22 -1.13
N VAL A 52 7.50 0.07 -0.92
CA VAL A 52 6.48 1.12 -0.82
C VAL A 52 6.35 1.87 -2.15
N THR A 53 5.13 1.88 -2.69
CA THR A 53 4.66 2.82 -3.71
C THR A 53 3.99 3.99 -2.99
N LYS A 54 4.60 5.17 -3.01
CA LYS A 54 4.02 6.39 -2.42
C LYS A 54 3.46 7.29 -3.51
N ALA A 55 2.25 7.82 -3.30
CA ALA A 55 1.62 8.80 -4.17
C ALA A 55 1.03 9.96 -3.37
N LEU A 56 1.14 11.18 -3.89
CA LEU A 56 0.69 12.39 -3.19
C LEU A 56 -0.24 13.21 -4.08
N HIS A 57 -1.22 13.87 -3.48
CA HIS A 57 -2.13 14.81 -4.12
C HIS A 57 -2.85 14.27 -5.37
N LEU A 58 -3.14 12.96 -5.39
CA LEU A 58 -3.85 12.34 -6.51
C LEU A 58 -5.27 12.89 -6.66
N THR A 59 -5.67 13.15 -7.89
CA THR A 59 -7.08 13.29 -8.27
C THR A 59 -7.82 11.96 -8.10
N ARG A 60 -9.16 11.99 -8.14
CA ARG A 60 -9.97 10.77 -8.05
C ARG A 60 -9.67 9.75 -9.14
N VAL A 61 -9.35 10.20 -10.36
CA VAL A 61 -9.02 9.32 -11.49
C VAL A 61 -7.66 8.68 -11.26
N GLU A 62 -6.67 9.48 -10.85
CA GLU A 62 -5.32 8.97 -10.57
C GLU A 62 -5.30 8.00 -9.39
N MET A 63 -6.13 8.23 -8.36
CA MET A 63 -6.25 7.29 -7.24
C MET A 63 -6.80 5.93 -7.69
N LYS A 64 -7.76 5.91 -8.62
CA LYS A 64 -8.27 4.65 -9.19
C LYS A 64 -7.21 3.92 -9.98
N HIS A 65 -6.42 4.64 -10.78
CA HIS A 65 -5.33 4.04 -11.54
C HIS A 65 -4.24 3.51 -10.62
N ALA A 66 -3.82 4.29 -9.61
CA ALA A 66 -2.82 3.86 -8.63
C ALA A 66 -3.26 2.60 -7.87
N LEU A 67 -4.55 2.48 -7.55
CA LEU A 67 -5.10 1.27 -6.95
C LEU A 67 -5.07 0.08 -7.91
N ALA A 68 -5.50 0.26 -9.16
CA ALA A 68 -5.49 -0.80 -10.17
C ALA A 68 -4.06 -1.29 -10.48
N ASP A 69 -3.12 -0.37 -10.68
CA ASP A 69 -1.71 -0.69 -10.91
C ASP A 69 -1.09 -1.42 -9.71
N PHE A 70 -1.49 -1.04 -8.50
CA PHE A 70 -1.05 -1.73 -7.29
C PHE A 70 -1.66 -3.13 -7.19
N GLU A 71 -2.95 -3.29 -7.47
CA GLU A 71 -3.63 -4.59 -7.53
C GLU A 71 -2.95 -5.54 -8.53
N ASP A 72 -2.60 -5.05 -9.72
CA ASP A 72 -1.91 -5.83 -10.77
C ASP A 72 -0.50 -6.27 -10.37
N SER A 73 0.14 -5.55 -9.43
CA SER A 73 1.48 -5.90 -8.91
C SER A 73 1.47 -7.06 -7.91
N ILE A 74 0.31 -7.33 -7.30
CA ILE A 74 0.14 -8.31 -6.22
C ILE A 74 0.11 -9.72 -6.81
N LYS A 75 0.89 -10.61 -6.20
CA LYS A 75 0.90 -12.04 -6.50
C LYS A 75 0.45 -12.82 -5.28
N ARG A 76 -0.04 -14.04 -5.52
CA ARG A 76 -0.39 -14.97 -4.46
C ARG A 76 0.80 -15.19 -3.52
N GLY A 77 0.58 -14.95 -2.23
CA GLY A 77 1.59 -15.09 -1.18
C GLY A 77 2.29 -13.78 -0.80
N ASP A 78 1.98 -12.66 -1.47
CA ASP A 78 2.46 -11.35 -1.03
C ASP A 78 1.69 -10.87 0.21
N THR A 79 2.40 -10.17 1.10
CA THR A 79 1.78 -9.37 2.17
C THR A 79 1.57 -7.96 1.64
N VAL A 80 0.35 -7.45 1.76
CA VAL A 80 -0.03 -6.17 1.14
C VAL A 80 -0.58 -5.22 2.20
N LEU A 81 -0.15 -3.96 2.15
CA LEU A 81 -0.65 -2.89 3.01
C LEU A 81 -1.09 -1.70 2.17
N PHE A 82 -2.21 -1.09 2.54
CA PHE A 82 -2.67 0.18 1.99
C PHE A 82 -2.79 1.20 3.11
N TYR A 83 -2.21 2.38 2.90
CA TYR A 83 -2.29 3.51 3.83
C TYR A 83 -2.75 4.75 3.10
N PHE A 84 -3.66 5.50 3.75
CA PHE A 84 -4.18 6.76 3.25
C PHE A 84 -4.13 7.82 4.35
N ALA A 85 -3.46 8.93 4.09
CA ALA A 85 -3.47 10.14 4.90
C ALA A 85 -4.20 11.26 4.16
N GLY A 86 -5.23 11.83 4.78
CA GLY A 86 -5.99 12.94 4.20
C GLY A 86 -7.15 13.36 5.09
N HIS A 87 -7.72 14.54 4.85
CA HIS A 87 -8.92 14.96 5.58
C HIS A 87 -10.10 14.09 5.16
N GLY A 88 -10.74 13.48 6.16
CA GLY A 88 -11.94 12.66 6.02
C GLY A 88 -13.13 13.46 5.49
N ALA A 89 -13.12 13.81 4.21
CA ALA A 89 -14.35 13.78 3.45
C ALA A 89 -14.72 12.29 3.38
N GLN A 90 -15.86 11.97 3.96
CA GLN A 90 -16.43 10.63 4.06
C GLN A 90 -16.60 10.02 2.67
N TRP A 91 -15.53 9.47 2.11
CA TRP A 91 -15.60 8.57 0.99
C TRP A 91 -15.98 7.22 1.59
N GLU A 92 -17.03 6.59 1.07
CA GLU A 92 -17.16 5.14 1.14
C GLU A 92 -15.93 4.55 0.44
N VAL A 93 -14.79 4.48 1.14
CA VAL A 93 -13.68 3.65 0.72
C VAL A 93 -14.17 2.23 0.97
N ARG A 94 -14.83 1.67 -0.04
CA ARG A 94 -15.12 0.24 -0.10
C ARG A 94 -13.79 -0.47 -0.28
N ILE A 95 -13.10 -0.70 0.83
CA ILE A 95 -11.94 -1.57 0.88
C ILE A 95 -12.46 -2.97 0.53
N HIS A 96 -12.24 -3.41 -0.70
CA HIS A 96 -12.41 -4.81 -1.04
C HIS A 96 -11.28 -5.58 -0.37
N ILE A 97 -11.54 -6.10 0.83
CA ILE A 97 -10.68 -7.14 1.40
C ILE A 97 -10.97 -8.40 0.59
N LEU A 98 -10.14 -8.66 -0.42
CA LEU A 98 -10.11 -9.95 -1.09
C LEU A 98 -9.65 -10.98 -0.05
N ASN A 99 -10.61 -11.69 0.55
CA ASN A 99 -10.33 -12.92 1.26
C ASN A 99 -9.77 -13.93 0.26
N VAL A 100 -8.45 -14.05 0.20
CA VAL A 100 -7.80 -15.20 -0.44
C VAL A 100 -7.84 -16.35 0.56
N VAL A 101 -8.95 -17.08 0.59
CA VAL A 101 -8.96 -18.46 1.07
C VAL A 101 -8.49 -19.32 -0.09
N LEU A 102 -7.34 -19.96 0.06
CA LEU A 102 -6.93 -21.04 -0.83
C LEU A 102 -7.59 -22.32 -0.31
N ALA A 103 -8.61 -22.79 -1.02
CA ALA A 103 -8.95 -24.20 -1.06
C ALA A 103 -8.29 -24.82 -2.30
#